data_AF-A0A662FWF8-F1
#
_entry.id   AF-A0A662FWF8-F1
#
_cell.length_a   1.000
_cell.length_b   1.000
_cell.length_c   1.000
_cell.angle_alpha   90.00
_cell.angle_beta   90.00
_cell.angle_gamma   90.00
#
_symmetry.space_group_name_H-M   'P 1'
#
loop_
_entity.id
_entity.type
_entity.pdbx_description
1 polymer ?
#
loop_
_entity_poly.entity_id
_entity_poly.type
_entity_poly.pdbx_seq_one_letter_code
_entity_poly.pdbx_strand_id
1 'polypeptide(L)'
;MIDRAVVYVGFISGLVVALTFSIPLVRPVKENNILNLVADVKMLEEHPGSSIVKSYRLSDVTILNGTIVLGREQIWQFVYPQNGSVIYAPVYVSNRLYLNGLVTLNLTSKIYNGKIIVEVRRG
;
A
#
# COMPACT_ATOMS: atom_id res chain seq x y z
N MET A 1 -44.84 -38.06 -11.16
CA MET A 1 -44.54 -37.37 -9.88
C MET A 1 -43.04 -37.44 -9.69
N ILE A 2 -42.33 -36.32 -9.78
CA ILE A 2 -40.90 -36.30 -9.44
C ILE A 2 -40.82 -36.39 -7.93
N ASP A 3 -40.08 -37.38 -7.43
CA ASP A 3 -39.91 -37.62 -6.00
C ASP A 3 -39.21 -36.42 -5.35
N ARG A 4 -39.75 -35.95 -4.23
CA ARG A 4 -39.23 -34.78 -3.50
C ARG A 4 -37.76 -34.97 -3.13
N ALA A 5 -37.35 -36.22 -2.91
CA ALA A 5 -35.95 -36.58 -2.64
C ALA A 5 -34.99 -36.14 -3.75
N VAL A 6 -35.38 -36.25 -5.02
CA VAL A 6 -34.55 -35.89 -6.18
C VAL A 6 -34.31 -34.38 -6.23
N VAL A 7 -35.34 -33.59 -5.89
CA VAL A 7 -35.24 -32.13 -5.85
C VAL A 7 -34.31 -31.66 -4.73
N TYR A 8 -34.39 -32.29 -3.56
CA TYR A 8 -33.50 -31.97 -2.43
C TYR A 8 -32.03 -32.29 -2.73
N VAL A 9 -31.75 -33.44 -3.36
CA VAL A 9 -30.38 -33.82 -3.74
C VAL A 9 -29.81 -32.86 -4.79
N GLY A 10 -30.62 -32.44 -5.76
CA GLY A 10 -30.22 -31.42 -6.74
C GLY A 10 -29.91 -30.06 -6.11
N PHE A 11 -30.73 -29.63 -5.14
CA PHE A 11 -30.51 -28.36 -4.44
C PHE A 11 -29.24 -28.37 -3.58
N ILE A 12 -29.01 -29.44 -2.81
CA ILE A 12 -27.83 -29.55 -1.95
C ILE A 12 -26.55 -29.65 -2.79
N SER A 13 -26.56 -30.43 -3.87
CA SER A 13 -25.38 -30.55 -4.74
C SER A 13 -25.05 -29.22 -5.44
N GLY A 14 -26.06 -28.48 -5.90
CA GLY A 14 -25.87 -27.13 -6.45
C GLY A 14 -25.27 -26.15 -5.43
N LEU A 15 -25.71 -26.20 -4.17
CA LEU A 15 -25.19 -25.34 -3.11
C LEU A 15 -23.73 -25.64 -2.76
N VAL A 16 -23.34 -26.92 -2.69
CA VAL A 16 -21.96 -27.34 -2.41
C VAL A 16 -21.02 -26.90 -3.53
N VAL A 17 -21.44 -27.06 -4.79
CA VAL A 17 -20.67 -26.58 -5.95
C VAL A 17 -20.52 -25.06 -5.89
N ALA A 18 -21.61 -24.32 -5.68
CA ALA A 18 -21.56 -22.86 -5.58
C ALA A 18 -20.59 -22.40 -4.48
N LEU A 19 -20.66 -23.00 -3.29
CA LEU A 19 -19.76 -22.65 -2.17
C LEU A 19 -18.30 -22.97 -2.49
N THR A 20 -18.01 -24.13 -3.09
CA THR A 20 -16.63 -24.53 -3.42
C THR A 20 -15.98 -23.58 -4.42
N PHE A 21 -16.75 -23.10 -5.41
CA PHE A 21 -16.27 -22.14 -6.41
C PHE A 21 -16.27 -20.68 -5.93
N SER A 22 -16.99 -20.35 -4.86
CA SER A 22 -17.06 -18.97 -4.32
C SER A 22 -15.90 -18.63 -3.37
N ILE A 23 -15.35 -19.63 -2.67
CA ILE A 23 -14.31 -19.43 -1.64
C ILE A 23 -12.95 -18.92 -2.17
N PRO A 24 -12.43 -19.33 -3.36
CA PRO A 24 -11.09 -18.89 -3.77
C PRO A 24 -11.01 -17.44 -4.26
N LEU A 25 -12.15 -16.72 -4.36
CA LEU A 25 -12.20 -15.38 -4.95
C LEU A 25 -11.93 -14.23 -3.96
N VAL A 26 -12.07 -14.46 -2.66
CA VAL A 26 -11.78 -13.45 -1.63
C VAL A 26 -10.38 -13.71 -1.06
N ARG A 27 -9.35 -13.43 -1.86
CA ARG A 27 -8.01 -13.25 -1.30
C ARG A 27 -8.04 -11.97 -0.48
N PRO A 28 -7.62 -11.97 0.80
CA PRO A 28 -7.45 -10.72 1.51
C PRO A 28 -6.45 -9.88 0.72
N VAL A 29 -6.88 -8.73 0.22
CA VAL A 29 -5.97 -7.74 -0.36
C VAL A 29 -5.00 -7.42 0.77
N LYS A 30 -3.76 -7.87 0.61
CA LYS A 30 -2.68 -7.58 1.56
C LYS A 30 -2.52 -6.06 1.51
N GLU A 31 -3.08 -5.36 2.49
CA GLU A 31 -3.11 -3.89 2.52
C GLU A 31 -1.69 -3.35 2.29
N ASN A 32 -1.49 -2.72 1.14
CA ASN A 32 -0.25 -2.04 0.82
C ASN A 32 -0.48 -0.56 1.12
N ASN A 33 0.06 -0.09 2.24
CA ASN A 33 -0.16 1.28 2.71
C ASN A 33 0.74 2.30 1.97
N ILE A 34 1.14 1.99 0.74
CA ILE A 34 1.94 2.89 -0.10
C ILE A 34 1.16 4.17 -0.44
N LEU A 35 -0.14 4.07 -0.70
CA LEU A 35 -1.00 5.23 -0.95
C LEU A 35 -0.99 6.17 0.26
N ASN A 36 -1.11 5.62 1.47
CA ASN A 36 -1.07 6.40 2.70
C ASN A 36 0.28 7.09 2.87
N LEU A 37 1.38 6.40 2.58
CA LEU A 37 2.72 7.02 2.61
C LEU A 37 2.82 8.19 1.63
N VAL A 38 2.37 8.00 0.38
CA VAL A 38 2.44 9.04 -0.66
C VAL A 38 1.52 10.24 -0.32
N ALA A 39 0.33 9.98 0.22
CA ALA A 39 -0.59 11.01 0.67
C ALA A 39 -0.02 11.79 1.87
N ASP A 40 0.59 11.11 2.84
CA ASP A 40 1.23 11.76 3.99
C ASP A 40 2.43 12.62 3.54
N VAL A 41 3.21 12.15 2.55
CA VAL A 41 4.25 12.96 1.91
C VAL A 41 3.65 14.20 1.26
N LYS A 42 2.53 14.09 0.53
CA LYS A 42 1.87 15.26 -0.07
C LYS A 42 1.37 16.26 0.97
N MET A 43 0.75 15.76 2.04
CA MET A 43 0.29 16.58 3.15
C MET A 43 1.43 17.37 3.79
N LEU A 44 2.59 16.73 3.98
CA LEU A 44 3.79 17.36 4.54
C LEU A 44 4.42 18.39 3.60
N GLU A 45 4.31 18.19 2.29
CA GLU A 45 4.73 19.16 1.28
C GLU A 45 3.86 20.43 1.37
N GLU A 46 2.55 20.27 1.54
CA GLU A 46 1.59 21.38 1.68
C GLU A 46 1.65 22.09 3.03
N HIS A 47 2.20 21.44 4.07
CA HIS A 47 2.31 21.98 5.43
C HIS A 47 3.78 21.99 5.91
N PRO A 48 4.58 22.99 5.48
CA PRO A 48 6.00 23.07 5.85
C PRO A 48 6.22 23.16 7.37
N GLY A 49 7.25 22.47 7.87
CA GLY A 49 7.59 22.47 9.31
C GLY A 49 6.81 21.47 10.15
N SER A 50 5.87 20.74 9.56
CA SER A 50 5.17 19.65 10.23
C SER A 50 5.98 18.34 10.22
N SER A 51 5.64 17.44 11.14
CA SER A 51 6.21 16.09 11.19
C SER A 51 5.13 15.07 11.48
N ILE A 52 5.28 13.88 10.91
CA ILE A 52 4.37 12.75 11.08
C ILE A 52 5.21 11.55 11.48
N VAL A 53 4.83 10.90 12.59
CA VAL A 53 5.34 9.58 12.94
C VAL A 53 4.21 8.59 12.79
N LYS A 54 4.36 7.64 11.88
CA LYS A 54 3.30 6.67 11.57
C LYS A 54 3.88 5.34 11.13
N SER A 55 3.15 4.27 11.44
CA SER A 55 3.50 2.92 11.03
C SER A 55 2.77 2.54 9.74
N TYR A 56 3.53 2.02 8.78
CA TYR A 56 3.04 1.63 7.47
C TYR A 56 3.32 0.15 7.25
N ARG A 57 2.35 -0.56 6.68
CA ARG A 57 2.57 -1.90 6.15
C ARG A 57 2.91 -1.78 4.67
N LEU A 58 4.21 -1.81 4.38
CA LEU A 58 4.75 -1.63 3.03
C LEU A 58 5.13 -2.99 2.43
N SER A 59 4.90 -3.13 1.14
CA SER A 59 5.58 -4.18 0.35
C SER A 59 7.03 -3.76 0.10
N ASP A 60 7.80 -4.55 -0.67
CA ASP A 60 9.17 -4.17 -1.04
C ASP A 60 9.21 -2.76 -1.63
N VAL A 61 9.78 -1.80 -0.89
CA VAL A 61 9.87 -0.39 -1.27
C VAL A 61 11.26 0.11 -0.93
N THR A 62 11.89 0.83 -1.86
CA THR A 62 13.17 1.49 -1.66
C THR A 62 12.98 3.00 -1.75
N ILE A 63 13.35 3.74 -0.70
CA ILE A 63 13.33 5.20 -0.72
C ILE A 63 14.74 5.71 -1.01
N LEU A 64 14.82 6.60 -1.99
CA LEU A 64 16.01 7.30 -2.44
C LEU A 64 15.74 8.81 -2.42
N ASN A 65 16.79 9.62 -2.55
CA ASN A 65 16.60 11.06 -2.66
C ASN A 65 15.81 11.41 -3.93
N GLY A 66 14.66 12.04 -3.74
CA GLY A 66 13.74 12.45 -4.80
C GLY A 66 12.85 11.34 -5.37
N THR A 67 12.99 10.09 -4.91
CA THR A 67 12.25 8.96 -5.52
C THR A 67 11.86 7.85 -4.53
N ILE A 68 10.72 7.23 -4.80
CA ILE A 68 10.23 6.03 -4.11
C ILE A 68 10.12 4.92 -5.16
N VAL A 69 10.91 3.87 -5.02
CA VAL A 69 10.95 2.73 -5.94
C VAL A 69 10.14 1.59 -5.35
N LEU A 70 9.13 1.13 -6.08
CA LEU A 70 8.27 0.02 -5.71
C LEU A 70 8.88 -1.29 -6.24
N GLY A 71 8.83 -2.37 -5.46
CA GLY A 71 9.30 -3.70 -5.86
C GLY A 71 8.32 -4.42 -6.80
N ARG A 72 7.08 -3.93 -6.90
CA ARG A 72 6.09 -4.38 -7.90
C ARG A 72 5.48 -3.16 -8.56
N GLU A 73 5.34 -3.24 -9.88
CA GLU A 73 4.68 -2.19 -10.63
C GLU A 73 3.21 -2.13 -10.21
N GLN A 74 2.82 -1.00 -9.65
CA GLN A 74 1.44 -0.69 -9.31
C GLN A 74 1.14 0.67 -9.92
N ILE A 75 0.08 0.75 -10.72
CA ILE A 75 -0.33 1.99 -11.38
C ILE A 75 -0.98 2.89 -10.32
N TRP A 76 -0.25 3.87 -9.81
CA TRP A 76 -0.75 4.85 -8.84
C TRP A 76 -0.41 6.26 -9.32
N GLN A 77 -1.36 6.98 -9.95
CA GLN A 77 -0.99 8.31 -10.42
C GLN A 77 -2.14 9.33 -10.46
N PHE A 78 -2.30 10.03 -9.34
CA PHE A 78 -2.82 11.41 -9.34
C PHE A 78 -1.98 12.38 -8.48
N VAL A 79 -1.14 11.88 -7.56
CA VAL A 79 -0.47 12.74 -6.55
C VAL A 79 0.91 13.24 -7.01
N TYR A 80 1.73 12.35 -7.56
CA TYR A 80 3.09 12.64 -8.06
C TYR A 80 3.30 11.98 -9.42
N PRO A 81 4.27 12.44 -10.24
CA PRO A 81 4.70 11.71 -11.44
C PRO A 81 5.32 10.34 -11.11
N GLN A 82 5.11 9.33 -11.95
CA GLN A 82 5.66 7.98 -11.86
C GLN A 82 6.05 7.50 -13.25
N ASN A 83 7.15 6.76 -13.30
CA ASN A 83 7.59 6.03 -14.47
C ASN A 83 7.79 4.57 -14.07
N GLY A 84 6.92 3.68 -14.56
CA GLY A 84 6.93 2.27 -14.18
C GLY A 84 6.78 2.09 -12.67
N SER A 85 7.81 1.58 -12.00
CA SER A 85 7.81 1.39 -10.53
C SER A 85 8.44 2.53 -9.73
N VAL A 86 8.76 3.66 -10.35
CA VAL A 86 9.46 4.79 -9.71
C VAL A 86 8.53 5.97 -9.57
N ILE A 87 8.24 6.39 -8.34
CA ILE A 87 7.46 7.60 -8.02
C ILE A 87 8.44 8.75 -7.72
N TYR A 88 8.26 9.90 -8.36
CA TYR A 88 9.07 11.10 -8.16
C TYR A 88 8.42 12.01 -7.12
N ALA A 89 8.95 12.01 -5.90
CA ALA A 89 8.39 12.75 -4.76
C ALA A 89 9.52 13.47 -3.99
N PRO A 90 9.24 14.57 -3.27
CA PRO A 90 10.27 15.37 -2.58
C PRO A 90 10.78 14.73 -1.28
N VAL A 91 11.03 13.42 -1.30
CA VAL A 91 11.54 12.62 -0.17
C VAL A 91 13.07 12.58 -0.14
N TYR A 92 13.66 12.64 1.05
CA TYR A 92 15.10 12.65 1.25
C TYR A 92 15.47 11.76 2.42
N VAL A 93 16.54 10.99 2.24
CA VAL A 93 17.04 10.01 3.21
C VAL A 93 18.55 10.17 3.33
N SER A 94 19.10 9.96 4.53
CA SER A 94 20.56 10.00 4.72
C SER A 94 21.27 8.88 3.96
N ASN A 95 20.63 7.71 3.91
CA ASN A 95 21.07 6.54 3.15
C ASN A 95 19.88 5.90 2.46
N ARG A 96 20.11 5.13 1.40
CA ARG A 96 19.07 4.31 0.76
C ARG A 96 18.32 3.49 1.83
N LEU A 97 17.01 3.66 1.90
CA LEU A 97 16.16 2.94 2.84
C LEU A 97 15.43 1.81 2.11
N TYR A 98 15.73 0.57 2.51
CA TYR A 98 14.99 -0.60 2.09
C TYR A 98 13.91 -0.91 3.13
N LEU A 99 12.66 -0.90 2.71
CA LEU A 99 11.49 -1.08 3.57
C LEU A 99 10.71 -2.31 3.10
N ASN A 100 10.36 -3.17 4.04
CA ASN A 100 9.49 -4.32 3.83
C ASN A 100 8.73 -4.62 5.13
N GLY A 101 7.44 -4.92 5.02
CA GLY A 101 6.60 -5.28 6.16
C GLY A 101 6.13 -4.08 6.96
N LEU A 102 5.94 -4.26 8.27
CA LEU A 102 5.51 -3.21 9.17
C LEU A 102 6.71 -2.33 9.56
N VAL A 103 6.71 -1.08 9.12
CA VAL A 103 7.78 -0.12 9.38
C VAL A 103 7.22 1.16 9.98
N THR A 104 7.90 1.72 10.97
CA THR A 104 7.54 3.03 11.54
C THR A 104 8.48 4.07 10.98
N LEU A 105 7.91 5.06 10.30
CA LEU A 105 8.65 6.15 9.68
C LEU A 105 8.38 7.45 10.43
N ASN A 106 9.43 8.24 10.60
CA ASN A 106 9.36 9.65 10.94
C ASN A 106 9.54 10.44 9.64
N LEU A 107 8.51 11.18 9.26
CA LEU A 107 8.48 12.04 8.10
C LEU A 107 8.52 13.49 8.58
N THR A 108 9.53 14.26 8.19
CA THR A 108 9.69 15.64 8.65
C THR A 108 9.79 16.60 7.46
N SER A 109 8.86 17.54 7.37
CA SER A 109 8.89 18.59 6.36
C SER A 109 9.82 19.73 6.77
N LYS A 110 10.74 20.11 5.90
CA LYS A 110 11.61 21.28 6.12
C LYS A 110 10.93 22.55 5.59
N ILE A 111 10.89 23.56 6.46
CA ILE A 111 10.18 24.84 6.24
C ILE A 111 10.58 25.56 4.95
N TYR A 112 11.86 25.48 4.54
CA TYR A 112 12.42 26.37 3.52
C TYR A 112 12.68 25.74 2.15
N ASN A 113 12.36 24.46 1.93
CA ASN A 113 12.70 23.80 0.67
C ASN A 113 11.75 22.68 0.23
N GLY A 114 10.63 22.48 0.92
CA GLY A 114 9.66 21.43 0.60
C GLY A 114 10.21 20.01 0.70
N LYS A 115 11.41 19.84 1.25
CA LYS A 115 12.06 18.53 1.39
C LYS A 115 11.46 17.79 2.57
N ILE A 116 11.08 16.55 2.34
CA ILE A 116 10.53 15.66 3.35
C ILE A 116 11.62 14.66 3.72
N ILE A 117 12.17 14.82 4.92
CA ILE A 117 13.16 13.90 5.45
C ILE A 117 12.43 12.65 5.95
N VAL A 118 12.87 11.49 5.49
CA VAL A 118 12.32 10.19 5.86
C VAL A 118 13.35 9.44 6.69
N GLU A 119 12.97 9.09 7.92
CA GLU A 119 13.81 8.34 8.85
C GLU A 119 13.05 7.13 9.38
N VAL A 120 13.73 5.99 9.48
CA VAL A 120 13.16 4.82 10.14
C VAL A 120 13.26 5.02 11.65
N ARG A 121 12.12 5.05 12.33
CA ARG A 121 12.11 5.06 13.79
C ARG A 121 12.27 3.62 14.27
N ARG A 122 13.47 3.29 14.76
CA ARG A 122 13.70 2.05 15.50
C ARG A 122 13.16 2.25 16.93
N GLY A 123 12.14 1.49 17.28
CA GLY A 123 11.64 1.38 18.66
C GLY A 123 12.56 0.51 19.49
#